data_AF-A0AAW5NZC9-F1
#
_entry.id   AF-A0AAW5NZC9-F1
#
_cell.length_a   1.000
_cell.length_b   1.000
_cell.length_c   1.000
_cell.angle_alpha   90.00
_cell.angle_beta   90.00
_cell.angle_gamma   90.00
#
_symmetry.space_group_name_H-M   'P 1'
#
loop_
_entity.id
_entity.type
_entity.pdbx_description
1 polymer ?
#
loop_
_entity_poly.entity_id
_entity_poly.type
_entity_poly.pdbx_seq_one_letter_code
_entity_poly.pdbx_strand_id
1 'polypeptide(L)' 'MSVADIESEMQEIYGINLSTSAISIITNKVSQAATEWQNRPLESLYMIVWMASYSKSEKTAK' A
#
# COMPACT_ATOMS: atom_id res chain seq x y z
N MET A 1 8.48 5.97 -1.75
CA MET A 1 8.18 5.75 -3.18
C MET A 1 6.96 6.56 -3.52
N SER A 2 7.13 7.50 -4.44
CA SER A 2 6.09 8.36 -4.98
C SER A 2 5.40 7.67 -6.17
N VAL A 3 4.26 8.22 -6.62
CA VAL A 3 3.59 7.74 -7.84
C VAL A 3 4.43 7.99 -9.09
N ALA A 4 5.24 9.05 -9.09
CA ALA A 4 6.16 9.36 -10.18
C ALA A 4 7.35 8.38 -10.23
N ASP A 5 7.82 7.91 -9.07
CA ASP A 5 8.87 6.88 -9.01
C ASP A 5 8.37 5.58 -9.68
N ILE A 6 7.11 5.21 -9.44
CA ILE A 6 6.48 4.00 -10.03
C ILE A 6 6.33 4.12 -11.54
N GLU A 7 5.96 5.30 -12.06
CA GLU A 7 5.86 5.57 -13.50
C GLU A 7 7.22 5.35 -14.18
N SER A 8 8.30 5.90 -13.60
CA SER A 8 9.66 5.72 -14.10
C SER A 8 10.10 4.26 -14.09
N GLU A 9 9.87 3.54 -12.98
CA GLU A 9 10.23 2.11 -12.88
C GLU A 9 9.45 1.24 -13.89
N MET A 10 8.17 1.51 -14.10
CA MET A 10 7.37 0.78 -15.09
C MET A 10 7.84 1.02 -16.52
N GLN A 11 8.26 2.23 -16.84
CA GLN A 11 8.83 2.54 -18.14
C GLN A 11 10.18 1.83 -18.35
N GLU A 12 11.04 1.80 -17.33
CA GLU A 12 12.36 1.16 -17.41
C GLU A 12 12.28 -0.36 -17.53
N ILE A 13 11.44 -1.01 -16.72
CA ILE A 13 11.37 -2.47 -16.63
C ILE A 13 10.48 -3.06 -17.74
N TYR A 14 9.35 -2.42 -18.04
CA TYR A 14 8.33 -2.98 -18.92
C TYR A 14 8.15 -2.21 -20.23
N GLY A 15 8.78 -1.03 -20.40
CA GLY A 15 8.61 -0.20 -21.59
C GLY A 15 7.20 0.40 -21.72
N ILE A 16 6.39 0.35 -20.66
CA ILE A 16 5.00 0.80 -20.65
C ILE A 16 4.96 2.22 -20.09
N ASN A 17 4.31 3.14 -20.81
CA ASN A 17 3.99 4.48 -20.30
C ASN A 17 2.59 4.47 -19.68
N LEU A 18 2.54 4.57 -18.35
CA LEU A 18 1.31 4.64 -17.56
C LEU A 18 1.27 5.98 -16.83
N SER A 19 0.23 6.77 -17.07
CA SER A 19 0.10 8.05 -16.38
C SER A 19 0.02 7.89 -14.87
N THR A 20 0.56 8.86 -14.15
CA THR A 20 0.39 8.98 -12.69
C THR A 20 -1.06 8.87 -12.23
N SER A 21 -2.02 9.37 -13.03
CA SER A 21 -3.46 9.23 -12.77
C SER A 21 -3.95 7.79 -12.83
N ALA A 22 -3.49 6.99 -13.80
CA ALA A 22 -3.84 5.58 -13.91
C ALA A 22 -3.27 4.78 -12.72
N ILE A 23 -2.02 5.05 -12.34
CA ILE A 23 -1.37 4.43 -11.18
C ILE A 23 -2.11 4.79 -9.89
N SER A 24 -2.54 6.05 -9.74
CA SER A 24 -3.34 6.47 -8.58
C SER A 24 -4.69 5.76 -8.53
N ILE A 25 -5.40 5.63 -9.65
CA ILE A 25 -6.68 4.89 -9.71
C ILE A 25 -6.49 3.43 -9.30
N ILE A 26 -5.43 2.77 -9.80
CA ILE A 26 -5.11 1.39 -9.43
C ILE A 26 -4.82 1.30 -7.93
N THR A 27 -3.98 2.19 -7.41
CA THR A 27 -3.60 2.21 -5.98
C THR A 27 -4.81 2.46 -5.08
N ASN A 28 -5.74 3.32 -5.50
CA ASN A 28 -6.98 3.59 -4.77
C ASN A 28 -7.89 2.36 -4.68
N LYS A 29 -7.96 1.52 -5.72
CA LYS A 29 -8.71 0.25 -5.67
C LYS A 29 -8.12 -0.70 -4.62
N VAL A 30 -6.79 -0.80 -4.55
CA VAL A 30 -6.12 -1.62 -3.52
C VAL A 30 -6.39 -1.06 -2.13
N SER A 31 -6.39 0.27 -1.98
CA SER A 31 -6.73 0.90 -0.70
C SER A 31 -8.18 0.59 -0.27
N GLN A 32 -9.14 0.57 -1.18
CA GLN A 32 -10.51 0.15 -0.88
C GLN A 32 -10.58 -1.31 -0.42
N ALA A 33 -9.91 -2.22 -1.14
CA ALA A 33 -9.84 -3.63 -0.75
C ALA A 33 -9.19 -3.82 0.64
N ALA A 34 -8.19 -3.00 0.99
CA ALA A 34 -7.59 -3.01 2.31
C ALA A 34 -8.58 -2.56 3.40
N THR A 35 -9.40 -1.55 3.14
CA THR A 35 -10.47 -1.13 4.05
C THR A 35 -11.52 -2.22 4.24
N GLU A 36 -11.93 -2.91 3.18
CA GLU A 36 -12.84 -4.06 3.28
C GLU A 36 -12.22 -5.19 4.11
N TRP A 37 -10.92 -5.45 3.92
CA TRP A 37 -10.19 -6.45 4.69
C TRP A 37 -10.13 -6.11 6.19
N GLN A 38 -9.91 -4.84 6.53
CA GLN A 38 -9.90 -4.36 7.92
C GLN A 38 -11.27 -4.50 8.60
N ASN A 39 -12.36 -4.36 7.85
CA ASN A 39 -13.73 -4.41 8.38
C ASN A 39 -14.33 -5.83 8.41
N ARG A 40 -13.53 -6.88 8.13
CA ARG A 40 -14.04 -8.26 8.16
C ARG A 40 -14.46 -8.64 9.59
N PRO A 41 -15.60 -9.31 9.76
CA PRO A 41 -16.04 -9.76 11.07
C PRO A 41 -15.01 -10.73 11.65
N LEU A 42 -14.61 -10.47 12.89
CA LEU A 42 -13.74 -11.36 13.64
C LEU A 42 -14.57 -12.51 14.25
N GLU A 43 -13.93 -13.65 14.47
CA GLU A 43 -14.57 -14.76 15.18
C GLU A 43 -14.81 -14.40 16.66
N SER A 44 -15.82 -15.02 17.27
CA SER A 44 -16.21 -14.69 18.65
C SER A 44 -15.19 -15.10 19.71
N LEU A 45 -14.28 -16.03 19.38
CA LEU A 45 -13.30 -16.58 20.33
C LEU A 45 -11.94 -16.75 19.66
N TYR A 46 -10.93 -16.08 20.22
CA TYR A 46 -9.52 -16.29 19.90
C TYR A 46 -8.78 -16.73 21.17
N MET A 47 -8.23 -17.95 21.17
CA MET A 47 -7.55 -18.51 22.35
C MET A 47 -6.20 -17.85 22.63
N ILE A 48 -5.52 -17.36 21.58
CA ILE A 48 -4.22 -16.68 21.66
C ILE A 48 -4.23 -15.54 20.62
N VAL A 49 -3.78 -14.35 21.01
CA VAL A 49 -3.61 -13.18 20.12
C VAL A 49 -2.20 -12.63 20.28
N TRP A 50 -1.54 -12.30 19.17
CA TRP A 50 -0.21 -11.70 19.15
C TRP A 50 -0.33 -10.20 18.83
N MET A 51 0.32 -9.36 19.64
CA MET A 51 0.37 -7.91 19.44
C MET A 51 1.83 -7.49 19.25
N ALA A 52 2.09 -6.72 18.19
CA ALA A 52 3.41 -6.16 17.90
C ALA A 52 3.27 -4.66 17.64
N SER A 53 4.21 -3.87 18.16
CA SER A 53 4.34 -2.46 17.82
C SER A 53 5.52 -2.28 16.87
N TYR A 54 5.35 -1.35 15.92
CA TYR A 54 6.46 -0.86 15.10
C TYR A 54 6.41 0.67 15.13
N SER A 55 7.59 1.29 15.25
CA SER A 55 7.75 2.74 15.15
C SER A 55 8.41 3.06 13.82
N LYS A 56 7.85 4.01 13.08
CA LYS A 56 8.45 4.50 11.85
C LYS A 56 9.42 5.61 12.22
N SER A 57 10.73 5.34 12.17
CA SER A 57 11.72 6.40 12.35
C SER A 57 11.73 7.27 11.09
N GLU A 58 11.38 8.54 11.27
CA GLU A 58 11.46 9.54 10.22
C GLU A 58 12.93 9.92 10.06
N LYS A 59 13.59 9.42 9.01
CA LYS A 59 14.91 9.92 8.63
C LYS A 59 14.70 11.31 8.03
N THR A 60 14.85 12.34 8.85
CA THR A 60 15.05 13.71 8.37
C THR A 60 16.32 13.74 7.53
N ALA A 61 16.15 13.88 6.22
CA ALA A 61 17.26 14.09 5.30
C ALA A 61 17.91 15.44 5.61
N LYS A 62 19.22 15.41 5.83
CA LYS A 62 20.10 16.57 5.93
C LYS A 62 20.59 16.95 4.54
#